data_AF-A0AAU3IUW0-F1
#
_entry.id   AF-A0AAU3IUW0-F1
#
_cell.length_a   1.000
_cell.length_b   1.000
_cell.length_c   1.000
_cell.angle_alpha   90.00
_cell.angle_beta   90.00
_cell.angle_gamma   90.00
#
_symmetry.space_group_name_H-M   'P 1'
#
loop_
_entity.id
_entity.type
_entity.pdbx_description
1 polymer ?
#
loop_
_entity_poly.entity_id
_entity_poly.type
_entity_poly.pdbx_seq_one_letter_code
_entity_poly.pdbx_strand_id
1 'polypeptide(L)'
;MAHDARDEARRRLSALAEGPTAQWGPARSLERDAVLLGRLLMTAANYQQTGGRAADVTPDDLGAALSLFEDMRHQLDRLESQVVIEARRRDMDWRQIAQHQGLNSQQAASQRYQRLMTRLEEIRQGVR
;
A
#
# COMPACT_ATOMS: atom_id res chain seq x y z
N MET A 1 14.52 -17.02 -4.76
CA MET A 1 14.35 -16.12 -5.91
C MET A 1 13.41 -14.94 -5.63
N ALA A 2 12.08 -15.11 -5.47
CA ALA A 2 11.15 -13.99 -5.29
C ALA A 2 11.18 -13.32 -3.89
N HIS A 3 11.57 -14.05 -2.85
CA HIS A 3 11.83 -13.48 -1.53
C HIS A 3 13.10 -12.62 -1.59
N ASP A 4 14.18 -13.16 -2.16
CA ASP A 4 15.46 -12.47 -2.37
C ASP A 4 15.32 -11.16 -3.16
N ALA A 5 14.49 -11.14 -4.21
CA ALA A 5 14.22 -9.93 -4.98
C ALA A 5 13.51 -8.84 -4.16
N ARG A 6 12.60 -9.22 -3.25
CA ARG A 6 11.94 -8.27 -2.34
C ARG A 6 12.91 -7.78 -1.27
N ASP A 7 13.76 -8.65 -0.74
CA ASP A 7 14.77 -8.24 0.25
C ASP A 7 15.82 -7.32 -0.35
N GLU A 8 16.25 -7.59 -1.58
CA GLU A 8 17.15 -6.68 -2.30
C GLU A 8 16.48 -5.33 -2.58
N ALA A 9 15.19 -5.32 -2.95
CA ALA A 9 14.45 -4.07 -3.09
C ALA A 9 14.39 -3.30 -1.77
N ARG A 10 14.09 -3.97 -0.64
CA ARG A 10 14.11 -3.36 0.70
C ARG A 10 15.47 -2.77 1.02
N ARG A 11 16.55 -3.52 0.83
CA ARG A 11 17.93 -3.06 1.08
C ARG A 11 18.29 -1.83 0.24
N ARG A 12 17.95 -1.83 -1.05
CA ARG A 12 18.22 -0.69 -1.94
C ARG A 12 17.46 0.55 -1.51
N LEU A 13 16.18 0.41 -1.17
CA LEU A 13 15.34 1.53 -0.76
C LEU A 13 15.73 2.05 0.63
N SER A 14 16.16 1.18 1.55
CA SER A 14 16.65 1.60 2.89
C SER A 14 17.98 2.33 2.84
N ALA A 15 18.75 2.18 1.76
CA ALA A 15 20.01 2.90 1.56
C ALA A 15 19.80 4.32 0.99
N LEU A 16 18.59 4.66 0.54
CA LEU A 16 18.27 6.03 0.14
C LEU A 16 18.31 6.91 1.40
N ALA A 17 18.90 8.10 1.27
CA ALA A 17 18.95 9.04 2.39
C ALA A 17 17.55 9.26 2.96
N GLU A 18 17.42 9.24 4.28
CA GLU A 18 16.21 9.70 4.97
C GLU A 18 16.05 11.19 4.67
N GLY A 19 15.37 11.49 3.57
CA GLY A 19 14.95 12.85 3.27
C GLY A 19 13.83 13.27 4.23
N PRO A 20 13.28 14.47 4.05
CA PRO A 20 12.06 14.90 4.73
C PRO A 20 10.80 14.11 4.30
N THR A 21 10.93 12.84 3.89
CA THR A 21 9.87 11.90 3.50
C THR A 21 8.78 11.76 4.57
N ALA A 22 9.07 12.20 5.81
CA ALA A 22 8.11 12.60 6.83
C ALA A 22 7.03 13.61 6.36
N GLN A 23 7.06 14.11 5.12
CA GLN A 23 6.10 15.05 4.54
C GLN A 23 5.17 14.46 3.48
N TRP A 24 5.45 13.28 2.91
CA TRP A 24 4.55 12.69 1.90
C TRP A 24 3.30 12.04 2.53
N GLY A 25 2.16 12.72 2.40
CA GLY A 25 0.90 12.42 3.11
C GLY A 25 0.37 10.99 2.94
N PRO A 26 0.32 10.42 1.72
CA PRO A 26 -0.24 9.09 1.52
C PRO A 26 0.50 7.97 2.26
N ALA A 27 1.83 7.97 2.25
CA ALA A 27 2.62 6.95 2.97
C ALA A 27 2.40 7.02 4.48
N ARG A 28 2.36 8.24 5.06
CA ARG A 28 2.11 8.40 6.49
C ARG A 28 0.72 7.94 6.91
N SER A 29 -0.30 8.19 6.09
CA SER A 29 -1.66 7.72 6.36
C SER A 29 -1.71 6.19 6.33
N LEU A 30 -1.14 5.59 5.27
CA LEU A 30 -1.09 4.13 5.12
C LEU A 30 -0.35 3.45 6.29
N GLU A 31 0.78 4.00 6.72
CA GLU A 31 1.55 3.50 7.86
C GLU A 31 0.74 3.58 9.16
N ARG A 32 0.12 4.74 9.42
CA ARG A 32 -0.71 4.95 10.62
C ARG A 32 -1.85 3.94 10.68
N ASP A 33 -2.58 3.78 9.59
CA ASP A 33 -3.75 2.89 9.54
C ASP A 33 -3.32 1.42 9.67
N ALA A 34 -2.21 1.03 9.03
CA ALA A 34 -1.65 -0.32 9.17
C ALA A 34 -1.26 -0.63 10.63
N VAL A 35 -0.72 0.34 11.37
CA VAL A 35 -0.42 0.19 12.80
C VAL A 35 -1.71 -0.01 13.62
N LEU A 36 -2.79 0.71 13.32
CA LEU A 36 -4.08 0.54 14.00
C LEU A 36 -4.67 -0.86 13.75
N LEU A 37 -4.66 -1.32 12.50
CA LEU A 37 -5.11 -2.67 12.14
C LEU A 37 -4.27 -3.75 12.84
N GLY A 38 -2.95 -3.57 12.92
CA GLY A 38 -2.07 -4.48 13.66
C GLY A 38 -2.42 -4.56 15.15
N ARG A 39 -2.70 -3.43 15.79
CA ARG A 39 -3.14 -3.39 17.20
C ARG A 39 -4.47 -4.10 17.41
N LEU A 40 -5.44 -3.90 16.51
CA LEU A 40 -6.72 -4.60 16.55
C LEU A 40 -6.53 -6.13 16.46
N LEU A 41 -5.75 -6.60 15.49
CA LEU A 41 -5.49 -8.04 15.30
C LEU A 41 -4.73 -8.66 16.48
N MET A 42 -3.76 -7.95 17.06
CA MET A 42 -3.06 -8.40 18.28
C MET A 42 -4.01 -8.50 19.48
N THR A 43 -4.94 -7.55 19.62
CA THR A 43 -5.94 -7.57 20.70
C THR A 43 -6.87 -8.77 20.54
N ALA A 44 -7.39 -9.01 19.33
CA ALA A 44 -8.21 -10.18 19.03
C ALA A 44 -7.47 -11.50 19.30
N ALA A 45 -6.20 -11.60 18.89
CA ALA A 45 -5.37 -12.79 19.13
C ALA A 45 -5.17 -13.05 20.63
N ASN A 46 -4.88 -12.01 21.40
CA ASN A 46 -4.68 -12.09 22.85
C ASN A 46 -5.95 -12.54 23.59
N TYR A 47 -7.13 -12.06 23.16
CA TYR A 47 -8.41 -12.52 23.69
C TYR A 47 -8.59 -14.05 23.53
N GLN A 48 -8.29 -14.57 22.34
CA GLN A 48 -8.38 -16.01 22.06
C GLN A 48 -7.36 -16.83 22.89
N GLN A 49 -6.12 -16.37 22.97
CA GLN A 49 -5.06 -17.07 23.71
C GLN A 49 -5.29 -17.12 25.22
N THR A 50 -5.97 -16.14 25.77
CA THR A 50 -6.27 -16.07 27.21
C THR A 50 -7.59 -16.75 27.60
N GLY A 51 -8.30 -17.35 26.64
CA GLY A 51 -9.62 -17.95 26.88
C GLY A 51 -10.67 -16.91 27.28
N GLY A 52 -10.60 -15.71 26.68
CA GLY A 52 -11.55 -14.63 26.91
C GLY A 52 -11.30 -13.77 28.15
N ARG A 53 -10.10 -13.83 28.74
CA ARG A 53 -9.74 -13.05 29.94
C ARG A 53 -9.15 -11.68 29.63
N ALA A 54 -8.61 -11.48 28.42
CA ALA A 54 -8.14 -10.18 27.95
C ALA A 54 -9.30 -9.32 27.42
N ALA A 55 -9.01 -8.08 27.01
CA ALA A 55 -9.97 -7.24 26.30
C ALA A 55 -10.31 -7.85 24.93
N ASP A 56 -11.60 -7.90 24.59
CA ASP A 56 -12.08 -8.35 23.29
C ASP A 56 -12.16 -7.18 22.29
N VAL A 57 -12.17 -7.51 21.00
CA VAL A 57 -12.45 -6.57 19.91
C VAL A 57 -13.95 -6.57 19.64
N THR A 58 -14.56 -5.38 19.63
CA THR A 58 -16.01 -5.27 19.41
C THR A 58 -16.38 -5.32 17.92
N PRO A 59 -17.64 -5.62 17.56
CA PRO A 59 -18.12 -5.48 16.19
C PRO A 59 -17.92 -4.08 15.61
N ASP A 60 -18.03 -3.03 16.42
CA ASP A 60 -17.82 -1.65 16.00
C ASP A 60 -16.34 -1.37 15.68
N ASP A 61 -15.41 -1.93 16.46
CA ASP A 61 -13.97 -1.86 16.17
C ASP A 61 -13.63 -2.54 14.83
N LEU A 62 -14.28 -3.68 14.55
CA LEU A 62 -14.14 -4.38 13.27
C LEU A 62 -14.72 -3.54 12.11
N GLY A 63 -15.88 -2.92 12.31
CA GLY A 63 -16.47 -2.00 11.34
C GLY A 63 -15.55 -0.81 11.03
N ALA A 64 -14.96 -0.20 12.05
CA ALA A 64 -13.99 0.87 11.92
C ALA A 64 -12.71 0.40 11.20
N ALA A 65 -12.20 -0.78 11.51
CA ALA A 65 -11.06 -1.36 10.80
C ALA A 65 -11.36 -1.62 9.32
N LEU A 66 -12.57 -2.09 9.01
CA LEU A 66 -12.99 -2.35 7.63
C LEU A 66 -13.07 -1.08 6.78
N SER A 67 -13.51 0.04 7.36
CA SER A 67 -13.58 1.33 6.65
C SER A 67 -12.21 1.89 6.29
N LEU A 68 -11.16 1.58 7.07
CA LEU A 68 -9.79 2.02 6.76
C LEU A 68 -9.24 1.41 5.48
N PHE A 69 -9.65 0.19 5.10
CA PHE A 69 -9.09 -0.46 3.90
C PHE A 69 -9.37 0.29 2.60
N GLU A 70 -10.49 1.01 2.52
CA GLU A 70 -10.80 1.79 1.33
C GLU A 70 -9.81 2.96 1.16
N ASP A 71 -9.60 3.76 2.21
CA ASP A 71 -8.62 4.84 2.15
C ASP A 71 -7.20 4.30 1.98
N MET A 72 -6.82 3.23 2.69
CA MET A 72 -5.50 2.60 2.53
C MET A 72 -5.24 2.15 1.09
N ARG A 73 -6.23 1.59 0.40
CA ARG A 73 -6.11 1.23 -1.03
C ARG A 73 -5.91 2.47 -1.89
N HIS A 74 -6.64 3.55 -1.59
CA HIS A 74 -6.46 4.82 -2.28
C HIS A 74 -5.04 5.39 -2.06
N GLN A 75 -4.52 5.41 -0.83
CA GLN A 75 -3.16 5.87 -0.56
C GLN A 75 -2.10 5.00 -1.25
N LEU A 76 -2.33 3.67 -1.31
CA LEU A 76 -1.47 2.74 -2.04
C LEU A 76 -1.51 2.98 -3.57
N ASP A 77 -2.68 3.25 -4.14
CA ASP A 77 -2.82 3.57 -5.56
C ASP A 77 -2.05 4.87 -5.90
N ARG A 78 -2.09 5.86 -5.01
CA ARG A 78 -1.28 7.10 -5.13
C ARG A 78 0.21 6.80 -5.06
N LEU A 79 0.66 5.97 -4.12
CA LEU A 79 2.05 5.49 -4.03
C LEU A 79 2.51 4.86 -5.34
N GLU A 80 1.75 3.86 -5.80
CA GLU A 80 2.11 3.11 -6.99
C GLU A 80 2.16 4.02 -8.22
N SER A 81 1.19 4.93 -8.37
CA SER A 81 1.20 5.88 -9.48
C SER A 81 2.42 6.79 -9.51
N GLN A 82 2.84 7.33 -8.36
CA GLN A 82 4.01 8.20 -8.29
C GLN A 82 5.28 7.45 -8.64
N VAL A 83 5.44 6.21 -8.16
CA VAL A 83 6.60 5.36 -8.52
C VAL A 83 6.62 5.10 -10.03
N VAL A 84 5.47 4.81 -10.66
CA VAL A 84 5.40 4.62 -12.12
C VAL A 84 5.72 5.90 -12.88
N ILE A 85 5.21 7.05 -12.43
CA ILE A 85 5.52 8.36 -13.04
C ILE A 85 7.02 8.64 -12.97
N GLU A 86 7.65 8.41 -11.81
CA GLU A 86 9.09 8.58 -11.61
C GLU A 86 9.92 7.61 -12.46
N ALA A 87 9.46 6.36 -12.65
CA ALA A 87 10.07 5.41 -13.57
C ALA A 87 10.00 5.91 -15.02
N ARG A 88 8.83 6.40 -15.45
CA ARG A 88 8.63 6.97 -16.79
C ARG A 88 9.49 8.23 -17.03
N ARG A 89 9.70 9.06 -16.01
CA ARG A 89 10.61 10.22 -16.05
C ARG A 89 12.08 9.86 -16.22
N ARG A 90 12.45 8.61 -15.90
CA ARG A 90 13.81 8.06 -16.06
C ARG A 90 13.92 7.13 -17.28
N ASP A 91 13.06 7.37 -18.27
CA ASP A 91 13.01 6.63 -19.54
C ASP A 91 12.79 5.12 -19.40
N MET A 92 12.29 4.64 -18.25
CA MET A 92 11.94 3.23 -18.11
C MET A 92 10.74 2.91 -18.98
N ASP A 93 10.89 1.93 -19.87
CA ASP A 93 9.81 1.44 -20.71
C ASP A 93 8.82 0.58 -19.91
N TRP A 94 7.64 0.36 -20.49
CA TRP A 94 6.60 -0.43 -19.85
C TRP A 94 6.97 -1.92 -19.67
N ARG A 95 7.92 -2.44 -20.46
CA ARG A 95 8.40 -3.81 -20.34
C ARG A 95 9.31 -3.94 -19.12
N GLN A 96 10.21 -2.98 -18.90
CA GLN A 96 11.04 -2.89 -17.69
C GLN A 96 10.17 -2.72 -16.44
N ILE A 97 9.14 -1.86 -16.50
CA ILE A 97 8.19 -1.71 -15.40
C ILE A 97 7.44 -3.02 -15.14
N ALA A 98 6.94 -3.71 -16.17
CA ALA A 98 6.25 -4.99 -16.04
C ALA A 98 7.12 -6.04 -15.35
N GLN A 99 8.40 -6.15 -15.72
CA GLN A 99 9.35 -7.07 -15.10
C GLN A 99 9.49 -6.83 -13.59
N HIS A 100 9.62 -5.57 -13.16
CA HIS A 100 9.72 -5.23 -11.74
C HIS A 100 8.39 -5.41 -10.97
N GLN A 101 7.25 -5.25 -11.65
CA GLN A 101 5.92 -5.48 -11.06
C GLN A 101 5.50 -6.96 -11.04
N GLY A 102 6.30 -7.86 -11.62
CA GLY A 102 5.94 -9.28 -11.77
C GLY A 102 4.79 -9.52 -12.75
N LEU A 103 4.64 -8.64 -13.74
CA LEU A 103 3.62 -8.73 -14.78
C LEU A 103 4.18 -9.40 -16.03
N ASN A 104 3.32 -10.15 -16.72
CA ASN A 104 3.73 -10.95 -17.88
C ASN A 104 3.87 -10.14 -19.18
N SER A 105 3.44 -8.86 -19.21
CA SER A 105 3.51 -8.04 -20.42
C SER A 105 3.56 -6.54 -20.13
N GLN A 106 4.13 -5.80 -21.09
CA GLN A 106 4.09 -4.33 -21.12
C GLN A 106 2.65 -3.81 -21.13
N GLN A 107 1.74 -4.48 -21.85
CA GLN A 107 0.33 -4.13 -21.89
C GLN A 107 -0.29 -4.22 -20.49
N ALA A 108 0.00 -5.27 -19.72
CA ALA A 108 -0.50 -5.43 -18.36
C ALA A 108 -0.04 -4.29 -17.43
N ALA A 109 1.21 -3.85 -17.56
CA ALA A 109 1.73 -2.71 -16.78
C ALA A 109 1.02 -1.40 -17.16
N SER A 110 0.91 -1.10 -18.46
CA SER A 110 0.25 0.12 -18.93
C SER A 110 -1.24 0.18 -18.53
N GLN A 111 -1.97 -0.94 -18.64
CA GLN A 111 -3.37 -1.02 -18.24
C GLN A 111 -3.55 -0.91 -16.73
N ARG A 112 -2.65 -1.50 -15.93
CA ARG A 112 -2.66 -1.33 -14.48
C ARG A 112 -2.51 0.14 -14.11
N TYR A 113 -1.57 0.84 -14.72
CA TYR A 113 -1.39 2.28 -14.53
C TYR A 113 -2.63 3.09 -14.95
N GLN A 114 -3.23 2.80 -16.11
CA GLN A 114 -4.47 3.45 -16.54
C GLN A 114 -5.59 3.28 -15.52
N ARG A 115 -5.80 2.06 -14.99
CA ARG A 115 -6.82 1.81 -13.97
C ARG A 115 -6.57 2.58 -12.68
N LEU A 116 -5.30 2.72 -12.26
CA LEU A 116 -4.94 3.54 -11.11
C LEU A 116 -5.32 5.00 -11.37
N MET A 117 -4.94 5.57 -12.51
CA MET A 117 -5.25 6.96 -12.87
C MET A 117 -6.75 7.22 -12.92
N THR A 118 -7.54 6.35 -13.56
CA THR A 118 -9.00 6.47 -13.63
C THR A 118 -9.61 6.48 -12.23
N ARG A 119 -9.22 5.53 -11.38
CA ARG A 119 -9.74 5.43 -10.02
C ARG A 119 -9.40 6.67 -9.17
N LEU A 120 -8.17 7.16 -9.29
CA LEU A 120 -7.75 8.38 -8.57
C LEU A 120 -8.53 9.61 -9.03
N GLU A 121 -8.87 9.68 -10.32
CA GLU A 121 -9.69 10.76 -10.86
C GLU A 121 -11.15 10.67 -10.38
N GLU A 122 -11.75 9.48 -10.40
CA GLU A 122 -13.11 9.26 -9.89
C GLU A 122 -13.26 9.66 -8.41
N ILE A 123 -12.28 9.28 -7.58
CA ILE A 123 -12.25 9.64 -6.16
C ILE A 123 -12.09 11.17 -6.00
N ARG A 124 -11.23 11.80 -6.78
CA ARG A 124 -11.05 13.27 -6.76
C ARG A 124 -12.33 14.01 -7.12
N GLN A 125 -13.12 13.46 -8.04
CA GLN A 125 -14.39 14.04 -8.49
C GLN A 125 -15.57 13.74 -7.56
N GLY A 126 -15.39 12.89 -6.53
CA GLY A 126 -16.46 12.46 -5.64
C GLY A 126 -17.51 11.58 -6.33
N VAL A 127 -17.13 10.91 -7.43
CA VAL A 127 -18.02 10.04 -8.23
C VAL A 127 -18.07 8.62 -7.63
N ARG A 128 -17.24 8.35 -6.62
CA ARG A 128 -17.14 7.08 -5.90
C ARG A 128 -17.48 7.23 -4.44
#